data_AF-A0A7W0TVF4-F1
#
_entry.id   AF-A0A7W0TVF4-F1
#
_cell.length_a   1.000
_cell.length_b   1.000
_cell.length_c   1.000
_cell.angle_alpha   90.00
_cell.angle_beta   90.00
_cell.angle_gamma   90.00
#
_symmetry.space_group_name_H-M   'P 1'
#
loop_
_entity.id
_entity.type
_entity.pdbx_description
1 polymer ?
#
loop_
_entity_poly.entity_id
_entity_poly.type
_entity_poly.pdbx_seq_one_letter_code
_entity_poly.pdbx_strand_id
1 'polypeptide(L)'
;GSPEVRIGHLWIWTDRTTWNPVGGFGDVYSSDIYKNLVDPPILSHPFTGLPIAFRAEFAVETAGPDGTLPVPEDAVLWDAAADRWTPVAPDATAVSRVVYDYSRYFGAPFHHGAAITPADLVYSIAQSFELAYDEAKLQIETALGITARPFLDTFKGIRLNPDDTLEVYVDFWHFEEAYIASYATVGGLSTPWEISFAMDDVVFGQRTAAYSDTAAGRFGVPWLSLVTESDARLVDRTLRQFASDGVVPPGVFEIAGRTLVSADDAVARYEAAQAWFDETGMLVVSNGPFVLTRYDPPAQFAELQAFRAEGYPFRPGDWSFGVPPTLSVQADAPLALLGEPISVPVAVEGPGALALRYALVDPAATAEATLLASGEGMGDAGAFIVEIGPDVTATLFPGIYHLYLLASSDELARVAERRLDVEIGV
;
A
#
# COMPACT_ATOMS: atom_id res chain seq x y z
N GLY A 1 4.27 11.49 -29.56
CA GLY A 1 2.93 11.12 -29.07
C GLY A 1 2.06 12.36 -28.98
N SER A 2 0.76 12.20 -28.78
CA SER A 2 -0.14 13.30 -28.43
C SER A 2 0.23 13.87 -27.04
N PRO A 3 0.14 15.20 -26.81
CA PRO A 3 0.29 15.77 -25.47
C PRO A 3 -0.91 15.46 -24.56
N GLU A 4 -2.04 15.03 -25.15
CA GLU A 4 -3.26 14.65 -24.45
C GLU A 4 -3.53 13.16 -24.59
N VAL A 5 -3.97 12.53 -23.50
CA VAL A 5 -4.46 11.15 -23.47
C VAL A 5 -5.90 11.17 -22.97
N ARG A 6 -6.80 10.55 -23.73
CA ARG A 6 -8.20 10.37 -23.32
C ARG A 6 -8.39 8.95 -22.81
N ILE A 7 -8.77 8.84 -21.54
CA ILE A 7 -9.03 7.57 -20.87
C ILE A 7 -10.54 7.46 -20.70
N GLY A 8 -11.10 6.32 -21.12
CA GLY A 8 -12.53 6.04 -20.97
C GLY A 8 -12.79 5.32 -19.64
N HIS A 9 -13.73 5.83 -18.86
CA HIS A 9 -14.27 5.18 -17.67
C HIS A 9 -15.79 5.06 -17.81
N LEU A 10 -16.44 4.06 -17.19
CA LEU A 10 -17.91 3.92 -17.25
C LEU A 10 -18.62 5.14 -16.65
N TRP A 11 -18.16 5.57 -15.48
CA TRP A 11 -18.52 6.82 -14.82
C TRP A 11 -17.24 7.53 -14.37
N ILE A 12 -17.28 8.85 -14.19
CA ILE A 12 -16.29 9.63 -13.45
C ILE A 12 -16.79 9.93 -12.04
N TRP A 13 -18.11 10.06 -11.87
CA TRP A 13 -18.74 10.32 -10.59
C TRP A 13 -20.09 9.62 -10.48
N THR A 14 -20.42 9.18 -9.27
CA THR A 14 -21.73 8.69 -8.87
C THR A 14 -22.14 9.36 -7.56
N ASP A 15 -23.41 9.26 -7.16
CA ASP A 15 -23.88 9.78 -5.86
C ASP A 15 -23.13 9.20 -4.64
N ARG A 16 -22.33 8.14 -4.82
CA ARG A 16 -21.49 7.53 -3.77
C ARG A 16 -20.01 7.89 -3.88
N THR A 17 -19.63 8.69 -4.88
CA THR A 17 -18.24 9.05 -5.13
C THR A 17 -17.83 10.19 -4.21
N THR A 18 -16.93 9.88 -3.27
CA THR A 18 -16.48 10.80 -2.22
C THR A 18 -14.95 10.88 -2.19
N TRP A 19 -14.42 12.10 -2.35
CA TRP A 19 -12.98 12.36 -2.35
C TRP A 19 -12.54 12.83 -0.96
N ASN A 20 -12.47 11.86 -0.04
CA ASN A 20 -12.08 12.07 1.35
C ASN A 20 -10.85 11.21 1.68
N PRO A 21 -9.70 11.81 2.05
CA PRO A 21 -8.48 11.07 2.32
C PRO A 21 -8.52 10.19 3.58
N VAL A 22 -9.49 10.36 4.48
CA VAL A 22 -9.60 9.58 5.73
C VAL A 22 -10.61 8.44 5.60
N GLY A 23 -11.82 8.74 5.12
CA GLY A 23 -12.91 7.77 5.05
C GLY A 23 -13.64 7.74 3.73
N GLY A 24 -12.97 8.08 2.61
CA GLY A 24 -13.53 8.12 1.25
C GLY A 24 -12.86 7.15 0.27
N PHE A 25 -12.91 7.48 -1.02
CA PHE A 25 -12.34 6.68 -2.12
C PHE A 25 -12.85 5.22 -2.19
N GLY A 26 -14.08 4.97 -1.72
CA GLY A 26 -14.68 3.62 -1.66
C GLY A 26 -15.14 3.07 -3.01
N ASP A 27 -15.06 3.85 -4.08
CA ASP A 27 -15.48 3.47 -5.42
C ASP A 27 -14.33 3.53 -6.44
N VAL A 28 -14.43 2.75 -7.52
CA VAL A 28 -13.42 2.74 -8.58
C VAL A 28 -13.32 4.08 -9.32
N TYR A 29 -14.41 4.86 -9.39
CA TYR A 29 -14.47 6.11 -10.15
C TYR A 29 -13.65 7.22 -9.51
N SER A 30 -13.62 7.30 -8.17
CA SER A 30 -12.70 8.18 -7.45
C SER A 30 -11.30 7.58 -7.33
N SER A 31 -11.17 6.32 -6.94
CA SER A 31 -9.87 5.73 -6.60
C SER A 31 -8.93 5.58 -7.80
N ASP A 32 -9.45 5.26 -8.99
CA ASP A 32 -8.63 5.14 -10.20
C ASP A 32 -8.05 6.49 -10.62
N ILE A 33 -8.84 7.57 -10.52
CA ILE A 33 -8.38 8.93 -10.80
C ILE A 33 -7.37 9.38 -9.73
N TYR A 34 -7.71 9.20 -8.45
CA TYR A 34 -6.87 9.63 -7.33
C TYR A 34 -5.48 8.97 -7.33
N LYS A 35 -5.38 7.71 -7.74
CA LYS A 35 -4.08 7.01 -7.88
C LYS A 35 -3.11 7.66 -8.88
N ASN A 36 -3.59 8.52 -9.78
CA ASN A 36 -2.72 9.31 -10.66
C ASN A 36 -2.21 10.59 -9.98
N LEU A 37 -2.83 11.00 -8.87
CA LEU A 37 -2.53 12.22 -8.14
C LEU A 37 -1.59 11.98 -6.96
N VAL A 38 -1.43 10.74 -6.51
CA VAL A 38 -0.70 10.39 -5.29
C VAL A 38 0.41 9.38 -5.58
N ASP A 39 1.59 9.64 -5.03
CA ASP A 39 2.66 8.65 -4.95
C ASP A 39 2.67 8.01 -3.54
N PRO A 40 2.50 6.68 -3.43
CA PRO A 40 2.63 5.99 -2.16
C PRO A 40 4.11 5.81 -1.74
N PRO A 41 4.43 5.56 -0.47
CA PRO A 41 5.82 5.32 -0.07
C PRO A 41 6.39 4.05 -0.71
N ILE A 42 5.56 3.01 -0.77
CA ILE A 42 5.84 1.67 -1.29
C ILE A 42 4.71 1.27 -2.25
N LEU A 43 5.03 0.52 -3.31
CA LEU A 43 4.04 -0.05 -4.24
C LEU A 43 4.23 -1.54 -4.43
N SER A 44 3.22 -2.24 -4.95
CA SER A 44 3.36 -3.64 -5.34
C SER A 44 3.98 -3.75 -6.73
N HIS A 45 5.10 -4.46 -6.84
CA HIS A 45 5.75 -4.72 -8.12
C HIS A 45 4.76 -5.42 -9.07
N PRO A 46 4.58 -4.93 -10.31
CA PRO A 46 3.46 -5.36 -11.16
C PRO A 46 3.55 -6.82 -11.63
N PHE A 47 4.72 -7.46 -11.55
CA PHE A 47 4.91 -8.84 -12.00
C PHE A 47 5.00 -9.86 -10.86
N THR A 48 5.54 -9.47 -9.70
CA THR A 48 5.74 -10.36 -8.55
C THR A 48 4.68 -10.16 -7.46
N GLY A 49 4.06 -8.98 -7.40
CA GLY A 49 3.18 -8.58 -6.30
C GLY A 49 3.93 -8.21 -5.01
N LEU A 50 5.26 -8.35 -4.98
CA LEU A 50 6.09 -8.01 -3.83
C LEU A 50 6.13 -6.49 -3.63
N PRO A 51 6.10 -6.00 -2.38
CA PRO A 51 6.30 -4.58 -2.12
C PRO A 51 7.69 -4.10 -2.57
N ILE A 52 7.76 -2.93 -3.18
CA ILE A 52 9.00 -2.27 -3.57
C ILE A 52 8.96 -0.80 -3.17
N ALA A 53 10.11 -0.26 -2.79
CA ALA A 53 10.26 1.16 -2.51
C ALA A 53 9.83 1.99 -3.73
N PHE A 54 8.99 3.01 -3.51
CA PHE A 54 8.64 3.99 -4.54
C PHE A 54 9.27 5.33 -4.17
N ARG A 55 8.64 6.03 -3.23
CA ARG A 55 9.10 7.31 -2.69
C ARG A 55 9.79 7.18 -1.33
N ALA A 56 9.61 6.08 -0.60
CA ALA A 56 10.34 5.81 0.63
C ALA A 56 11.23 4.58 0.45
N GLU A 57 12.54 4.78 0.51
CA GLU A 57 13.49 3.67 0.63
C GLU A 57 13.40 3.10 2.05
N PHE A 58 13.64 1.79 2.21
CA PHE A 58 13.51 1.14 3.50
C PHE A 58 14.61 0.11 3.77
N ALA A 59 14.92 -0.09 5.04
CA ALA A 59 15.77 -1.17 5.54
C ALA A 59 15.07 -1.86 6.72
N VAL A 60 14.97 -3.19 6.66
CA VAL A 60 14.28 -4.00 7.66
C VAL A 60 15.31 -4.71 8.55
N GLU A 61 15.04 -4.74 9.85
CA GLU A 61 15.68 -5.62 10.81
C GLU A 61 14.59 -6.38 11.57
N THR A 62 14.70 -7.70 11.67
CA THR A 62 13.71 -8.52 12.37
C THR A 62 14.37 -9.60 13.21
N ALA A 63 13.78 -9.90 14.37
CA ALA A 63 14.21 -11.01 15.22
C ALA A 63 13.57 -12.36 14.84
N GLY A 64 12.85 -12.42 13.71
CA GLY A 64 12.17 -13.62 13.26
C GLY A 64 10.80 -13.80 13.93
N PRO A 65 10.11 -14.94 13.70
CA PRO A 65 8.75 -15.17 14.19
C PRO A 65 8.67 -15.33 15.73
N ASP A 66 9.78 -15.71 16.37
CA ASP A 66 9.82 -16.09 17.79
C ASP A 66 10.63 -15.12 18.67
N GLY A 67 11.29 -14.13 18.07
CA GLY A 67 12.22 -13.22 18.74
C GLY A 67 11.70 -11.79 18.83
N THR A 68 12.40 -10.97 19.62
CA THR A 68 12.19 -9.53 19.69
C THR A 68 13.51 -8.77 19.75
N LEU A 69 13.46 -7.49 19.37
CA LEU A 69 14.55 -6.51 19.40
C LEU A 69 14.21 -5.41 20.41
N PRO A 70 15.21 -4.81 21.09
CA PRO A 70 14.95 -3.67 21.96
C PRO A 70 14.47 -2.45 21.18
N VAL A 71 13.46 -1.76 21.70
CA VAL A 71 13.04 -0.44 21.22
C VAL A 71 13.84 0.63 21.98
N PRO A 72 14.45 1.61 21.30
CA PRO A 72 15.18 2.70 21.95
C PRO A 72 14.32 3.49 22.94
N GLU A 73 14.90 3.93 24.06
CA GLU A 73 14.19 4.72 25.08
C GLU A 73 13.73 6.10 24.58
N ASP A 74 14.34 6.61 23.51
CA ASP A 74 13.97 7.87 22.87
C ASP A 74 12.91 7.69 21.76
N ALA A 75 12.45 6.46 21.51
CA ALA A 75 11.27 6.22 20.69
C ALA A 75 10.00 6.68 21.41
N VAL A 76 9.02 7.13 20.63
CA VAL A 76 7.77 7.69 21.13
C VAL A 76 6.55 7.06 20.45
N LEU A 77 5.40 7.18 21.10
CA LEU A 77 4.08 6.98 20.50
C LEU A 77 3.18 8.19 20.81
N TRP A 78 2.20 8.44 19.94
CA TRP A 78 1.23 9.49 20.17
C TRP A 78 0.26 9.09 21.30
N ASP A 79 0.18 9.90 22.35
CA ASP A 79 -0.82 9.76 23.41
C ASP A 79 -1.99 10.68 23.11
N ALA A 80 -3.06 10.11 22.53
CA ALA A 80 -4.26 10.84 22.15
C ALA A 80 -5.02 11.45 23.33
N ALA A 81 -4.85 10.93 24.56
CA ALA A 81 -5.49 11.52 25.73
C ALA A 81 -4.73 12.75 26.25
N ALA A 82 -3.43 12.84 25.95
CA ALA A 82 -2.55 13.91 26.41
C ALA A 82 -2.15 14.90 25.32
N ASP A 83 -2.62 14.70 24.07
CA ASP A 83 -2.29 15.48 22.88
C ASP A 83 -0.78 15.70 22.71
N ARG A 84 0.02 14.63 22.86
CA ARG A 84 1.49 14.73 22.73
C ARG A 84 2.15 13.39 22.43
N TRP A 85 3.38 13.47 21.91
CA TRP A 85 4.30 12.35 21.85
C TRP A 85 4.79 11.96 23.25
N THR A 86 4.66 10.68 23.61
CA THR A 86 5.14 10.14 24.88
C THR A 86 6.19 9.07 24.65
N PRO A 87 7.23 8.98 25.50
CA PRO A 87 8.21 7.90 25.42
C PRO A 87 7.52 6.54 25.52
N VAL A 88 8.05 5.57 24.77
CA VAL A 88 7.65 4.17 24.92
C VAL A 88 7.93 3.66 26.34
N ALA A 89 7.29 2.56 26.72
CA ALA A 89 7.54 1.95 28.03
C ALA A 89 9.02 1.57 28.18
N PRO A 90 9.60 1.68 29.39
CA PRO A 90 10.94 1.15 29.66
C PRO A 90 11.04 -0.33 29.27
N ASP A 91 12.19 -0.73 28.72
CA ASP A 91 12.45 -2.09 28.23
C ASP A 91 11.46 -2.56 27.15
N ALA A 92 10.81 -1.64 26.42
CA ALA A 92 9.96 -1.98 25.29
C ALA A 92 10.74 -2.79 24.25
N THR A 93 10.07 -3.76 23.64
CA THR A 93 10.60 -4.59 22.58
C THR A 93 9.62 -4.66 21.42
N ALA A 94 10.11 -4.97 20.23
CA ALA A 94 9.32 -5.17 19.03
C ALA A 94 9.86 -6.36 18.21
N VAL A 95 9.01 -6.98 17.40
CA VAL A 95 9.42 -8.10 16.53
C VAL A 95 10.31 -7.61 15.38
N SER A 96 9.96 -6.47 14.79
CA SER A 96 10.69 -5.89 13.66
C SER A 96 10.87 -4.38 13.80
N ARG A 97 11.97 -3.87 13.22
CA ARG A 97 12.25 -2.45 13.01
C ARG A 97 12.36 -2.19 11.51
N VAL A 98 11.75 -1.11 11.05
CA VAL A 98 11.94 -0.60 9.69
C VAL A 98 12.47 0.83 9.77
N VAL A 99 13.57 1.08 9.06
CA VAL A 99 14.12 2.44 8.86
C VAL A 99 13.66 2.92 7.50
N TYR A 100 12.97 4.05 7.44
CA TYR A 100 12.54 4.68 6.19
C TYR A 100 13.33 5.95 5.89
N ASP A 101 13.71 6.10 4.63
CA ASP A 101 14.21 7.35 4.06
C ASP A 101 13.15 7.96 3.13
N TYR A 102 12.53 9.05 3.60
CA TYR A 102 11.50 9.81 2.88
C TYR A 102 12.09 10.99 2.06
N SER A 103 13.41 11.09 1.88
CA SER A 103 14.07 12.21 1.19
C SER A 103 13.55 12.47 -0.22
N ARG A 104 13.11 11.43 -0.94
CA ARG A 104 12.49 11.59 -2.27
C ARG A 104 11.16 12.35 -2.22
N TYR A 105 10.44 12.38 -1.10
CA TYR A 105 9.29 13.25 -0.91
C TYR A 105 9.72 14.69 -0.69
N PHE A 106 10.67 14.91 0.22
CA PHE A 106 11.08 16.26 0.65
C PHE A 106 11.78 17.09 -0.44
N GLY A 107 12.21 16.44 -1.52
CA GLY A 107 12.75 17.11 -2.70
C GLY A 107 11.71 17.82 -3.57
N ALA A 108 10.41 17.55 -3.40
CA ALA A 108 9.34 18.11 -4.24
C ALA A 108 8.20 18.72 -3.39
N PRO A 109 7.49 19.73 -3.89
CA PRO A 109 6.32 20.26 -3.23
C PRO A 109 5.07 19.38 -3.46
N PHE A 110 4.07 19.58 -2.62
CA PHE A 110 2.69 19.23 -2.91
C PHE A 110 2.15 20.03 -4.11
N HIS A 111 0.99 19.64 -4.64
CA HIS A 111 0.37 20.27 -5.81
C HIS A 111 0.09 21.79 -5.65
N HIS A 112 -0.16 22.25 -4.43
CA HIS A 112 -0.36 23.67 -4.10
C HIS A 112 0.94 24.44 -3.83
N GLY A 113 2.10 23.81 -4.04
CA GLY A 113 3.41 24.45 -3.95
C GLY A 113 4.06 24.43 -2.56
N ALA A 114 3.35 24.03 -1.51
CA ALA A 114 3.98 23.87 -0.19
C ALA A 114 4.97 22.71 -0.20
N ALA A 115 6.13 22.88 0.45
CA ALA A 115 7.14 21.83 0.57
C ALA A 115 6.60 20.64 1.38
N ILE A 116 6.90 19.41 0.96
CA ILE A 116 6.65 18.23 1.80
C ILE A 116 7.76 18.16 2.85
N THR A 117 7.43 18.02 4.13
CA THR A 117 8.42 17.97 5.21
C THR A 117 8.12 16.82 6.20
N PRO A 118 9.04 16.52 7.15
CA PRO A 118 8.75 15.54 8.20
C PRO A 118 7.50 15.86 9.03
N ALA A 119 7.08 17.13 9.09
CA ALA A 119 5.85 17.53 9.78
C ALA A 119 4.60 16.86 9.19
N ASP A 120 4.54 16.69 7.86
CA ASP A 120 3.41 16.05 7.18
C ASP A 120 3.28 14.57 7.61
N LEU A 121 4.41 13.88 7.74
CA LEU A 121 4.45 12.48 8.20
C LEU A 121 4.03 12.37 9.67
N VAL A 122 4.62 13.22 10.53
CA VAL A 122 4.36 13.24 11.97
C VAL A 122 2.88 13.54 12.26
N TYR A 123 2.29 14.50 11.55
CA TYR A 123 0.87 14.80 11.68
C TYR A 123 -0.01 13.61 11.25
N SER A 124 0.29 12.98 10.11
CA SER A 124 -0.50 11.82 9.65
C SER A 124 -0.47 10.65 10.64
N ILE A 125 0.67 10.42 11.28
CA ILE A 125 0.80 9.40 12.33
C ILE A 125 -0.05 9.80 13.54
N ALA A 126 0.13 11.02 14.07
CA ALA A 126 -0.66 11.50 15.21
C ALA A 126 -2.17 11.40 14.93
N GLN A 127 -2.63 11.84 13.76
CA GLN A 127 -4.03 11.76 13.34
C GLN A 127 -4.57 10.31 13.35
N SER A 128 -3.75 9.33 12.94
CA SER A 128 -4.16 7.92 12.96
C SER A 128 -4.43 7.42 14.38
N PHE A 129 -3.58 7.80 15.34
CA PHE A 129 -3.79 7.48 16.76
C PHE A 129 -4.94 8.28 17.37
N GLU A 130 -5.07 9.57 17.04
CA GLU A 130 -6.21 10.41 17.43
C GLU A 130 -7.56 9.77 17.07
N LEU A 131 -7.72 9.38 15.80
CA LEU A 131 -8.96 8.76 15.33
C LEU A 131 -9.27 7.44 16.05
N ALA A 132 -8.25 6.69 16.44
CA ALA A 132 -8.38 5.38 17.06
C ALA A 132 -8.55 5.40 18.58
N TYR A 133 -7.95 6.37 19.28
CA TYR A 133 -7.82 6.35 20.73
C TYR A 133 -8.41 7.57 21.44
N ASP A 134 -8.65 8.71 20.77
CA ASP A 134 -9.36 9.83 21.41
C ASP A 134 -10.84 9.49 21.63
N GLU A 135 -11.28 9.52 22.90
CA GLU A 135 -12.63 9.11 23.28
C GLU A 135 -13.73 9.97 22.66
N ALA A 136 -13.47 11.28 22.46
CA ALA A 136 -14.46 12.21 21.92
C ALA A 136 -14.61 12.05 20.41
N LYS A 137 -13.51 11.89 19.68
CA LYS A 137 -13.48 11.61 18.24
C LYS A 137 -14.12 10.26 17.94
N LEU A 138 -13.88 9.24 18.78
CA LEU A 138 -14.52 7.93 18.66
C LEU A 138 -16.05 7.94 18.81
N GLN A 139 -16.62 8.90 19.54
CA GLN A 139 -18.09 9.02 19.60
C GLN A 139 -18.69 9.47 18.25
N ILE A 140 -17.89 10.13 17.43
CA ILE A 140 -18.26 10.65 16.11
C ILE A 140 -17.91 9.61 15.04
N GLU A 141 -16.63 9.24 14.93
CA GLU A 141 -16.11 8.32 13.90
C GLU A 141 -15.78 6.94 14.46
N THR A 142 -16.77 6.29 15.07
CA THR A 142 -16.58 5.01 15.78
C THR A 142 -16.04 3.91 14.88
N ALA A 143 -16.56 3.77 13.66
CA ALA A 143 -16.17 2.69 12.76
C ALA A 143 -14.70 2.82 12.33
N LEU A 144 -14.27 4.04 11.95
CA LEU A 144 -12.88 4.31 11.58
C LEU A 144 -11.93 4.01 12.74
N GLY A 145 -12.22 4.57 13.92
CA GLY A 145 -11.32 4.39 15.06
C GLY A 145 -11.22 2.96 15.56
N ILE A 146 -12.34 2.25 15.72
CA ILE A 146 -12.33 0.87 16.24
C ILE A 146 -11.68 -0.11 15.26
N THR A 147 -11.86 0.08 13.95
CA THR A 147 -11.28 -0.82 12.95
C THR A 147 -9.78 -0.61 12.74
N ALA A 148 -9.24 0.58 13.08
CA ALA A 148 -7.82 0.87 13.01
C ALA A 148 -7.01 0.28 14.18
N ARG A 149 -7.61 0.10 15.37
CA ARG A 149 -6.89 -0.34 16.58
C ARG A 149 -6.09 -1.64 16.42
N PRO A 150 -6.62 -2.73 15.84
CA PRO A 150 -5.84 -3.97 15.73
C PRO A 150 -4.54 -3.80 14.93
N PHE A 151 -4.51 -2.86 14.00
CA PHE A 151 -3.30 -2.47 13.27
C PHE A 151 -2.40 -1.58 14.13
N LEU A 152 -2.93 -0.51 14.71
CA LEU A 152 -2.15 0.45 15.50
C LEU A 152 -1.56 -0.15 16.79
N ASP A 153 -2.24 -1.11 17.42
CA ASP A 153 -1.76 -1.81 18.63
C ASP A 153 -0.46 -2.63 18.38
N THR A 154 -0.14 -2.91 17.11
CA THR A 154 1.13 -3.57 16.75
C THR A 154 2.31 -2.61 16.78
N PHE A 155 2.10 -1.30 16.71
CA PHE A 155 3.18 -0.32 16.71
C PHE A 155 3.70 -0.10 18.13
N LYS A 156 5.01 -0.28 18.31
CA LYS A 156 5.70 -0.21 19.60
C LYS A 156 6.48 1.06 19.83
N GLY A 157 6.68 1.84 18.79
CA GLY A 157 7.40 3.09 18.86
C GLY A 157 7.75 3.61 17.47
N ILE A 158 7.94 4.92 17.38
CA ILE A 158 8.59 5.57 16.27
C ILE A 158 9.77 6.41 16.77
N ARG A 159 10.81 6.56 15.96
CA ARG A 159 11.91 7.48 16.23
C ARG A 159 12.22 8.29 14.98
N LEU A 160 12.00 9.60 15.06
CA LEU A 160 12.42 10.54 14.01
C LEU A 160 13.87 10.94 14.26
N ASN A 161 14.76 10.53 13.37
CA ASN A 161 16.19 10.78 13.49
C ASN A 161 16.56 12.22 13.07
N PRO A 162 17.74 12.73 13.46
CA PRO A 162 18.20 14.07 13.07
C PRO A 162 18.37 14.30 11.57
N ASP A 163 18.53 13.23 10.79
CA ASP A 163 18.62 13.24 9.33
C ASP A 163 17.26 13.04 8.64
N ASP A 164 16.17 13.14 9.40
CA ASP A 164 14.78 12.98 8.95
C ASP A 164 14.39 11.57 8.48
N THR A 165 15.25 10.57 8.72
CA THR A 165 14.84 9.16 8.60
C THR A 165 13.88 8.78 9.74
N LEU A 166 12.91 7.93 9.44
CA LEU A 166 11.92 7.45 10.42
C LEU A 166 12.16 5.99 10.72
N GLU A 167 12.41 5.67 11.99
CA GLU A 167 12.38 4.29 12.48
C GLU A 167 10.99 3.97 13.00
N VAL A 168 10.48 2.80 12.62
CA VAL A 168 9.19 2.29 13.05
C VAL A 168 9.38 0.89 13.62
N TYR A 169 8.88 0.68 14.83
CA TYR A 169 9.00 -0.57 15.57
C TYR A 169 7.63 -1.24 15.64
N VAL A 170 7.51 -2.49 15.19
CA VAL A 170 6.23 -3.21 15.09
C VAL A 170 6.32 -4.66 15.60
N ASP A 171 5.24 -5.13 16.22
CA ASP A 171 4.98 -6.54 16.52
C ASP A 171 4.41 -7.24 15.28
N PHE A 172 5.20 -7.28 14.20
CA PHE A 172 4.85 -7.96 12.97
C PHE A 172 6.05 -8.65 12.36
N TRP A 173 5.86 -9.87 11.87
CA TRP A 173 6.85 -10.64 11.14
C TRP A 173 6.27 -11.21 9.85
N HIS A 174 7.10 -11.26 8.82
CA HIS A 174 6.83 -11.94 7.58
C HIS A 174 8.15 -12.52 7.04
N PHE A 175 8.11 -13.67 6.36
CA PHE A 175 9.31 -14.31 5.81
C PHE A 175 9.96 -13.49 4.69
N GLU A 176 9.16 -12.66 4.01
CA GLU A 176 9.61 -11.67 3.03
C GLU A 176 9.59 -10.28 3.70
N GLU A 177 10.79 -9.71 3.85
CA GLU A 177 11.03 -8.45 4.56
C GLU A 177 10.29 -7.26 3.94
N ALA A 178 10.11 -7.25 2.62
CA ALA A 178 9.38 -6.18 1.95
C ALA A 178 7.93 -6.07 2.43
N TYR A 179 7.30 -7.17 2.88
CA TYR A 179 5.98 -7.11 3.51
C TYR A 179 6.01 -6.54 4.93
N ILE A 180 7.12 -6.70 5.67
CA ILE A 180 7.31 -6.03 6.96
C ILE A 180 7.38 -4.51 6.74
N ALA A 181 8.14 -4.06 5.74
CA ALA A 181 8.18 -2.65 5.35
C ALA A 181 6.82 -2.13 4.86
N SER A 182 6.12 -2.87 3.99
CA SER A 182 4.79 -2.44 3.57
C SER A 182 3.81 -2.33 4.75
N TYR A 183 3.89 -3.23 5.73
CA TYR A 183 3.03 -3.24 6.91
C TYR A 183 3.36 -2.08 7.87
N ALA A 184 4.64 -1.80 8.11
CA ALA A 184 5.10 -0.80 9.06
C ALA A 184 4.95 0.67 8.57
N THR A 185 4.22 0.90 7.49
CA THR A 185 3.87 2.26 7.03
C THR A 185 2.70 2.80 7.84
N VAL A 186 2.99 3.49 8.96
CA VAL A 186 1.98 3.97 9.93
C VAL A 186 1.31 5.29 9.54
N GLY A 187 1.92 6.08 8.68
CA GLY A 187 1.42 7.38 8.23
C GLY A 187 1.55 7.53 6.72
N GLY A 188 0.87 8.53 6.16
CA GLY A 188 0.85 8.82 4.74
C GLY A 188 1.21 10.27 4.44
N LEU A 189 1.87 10.48 3.30
CA LEU A 189 2.18 11.81 2.76
C LEU A 189 1.24 12.21 1.63
N SER A 190 0.07 11.57 1.54
CA SER A 190 -0.85 11.73 0.42
C SER A 190 -1.62 13.05 0.47
N THR A 191 -1.87 13.60 1.65
CA THR A 191 -2.57 14.88 1.88
C THR A 191 -1.73 15.76 2.81
N PRO A 192 -1.55 17.06 2.53
CA PRO A 192 -0.83 17.99 3.41
C PRO A 192 -1.46 18.09 4.80
N TRP A 193 -0.63 18.23 5.84
CA TRP A 193 -1.13 18.25 7.23
C TRP A 193 -2.12 19.38 7.48
N GLU A 194 -1.95 20.53 6.84
CA GLU A 194 -2.79 21.71 7.06
C GLU A 194 -4.22 21.50 6.58
N ILE A 195 -4.39 20.75 5.49
CA ILE A 195 -5.71 20.39 4.97
C ILE A 195 -6.35 19.36 5.91
N SER A 196 -5.60 18.31 6.28
CA SER A 196 -6.09 17.30 7.23
C SER A 196 -6.48 17.90 8.58
N PHE A 197 -5.73 18.88 9.08
CA PHE A 197 -6.05 19.59 10.33
C PHE A 197 -7.32 20.45 10.23
N ALA A 198 -7.49 21.16 9.12
CA ALA A 198 -8.73 21.89 8.88
C ALA A 198 -9.94 20.95 8.73
N MET A 199 -9.75 19.78 8.11
CA MET A 199 -10.80 18.74 8.05
C MET A 199 -11.15 18.19 9.43
N ASP A 200 -10.15 17.95 10.30
CA ASP A 200 -10.38 17.49 11.68
C ASP A 200 -11.24 18.48 12.46
N ASP A 201 -10.98 19.79 12.33
CA ASP A 201 -11.80 20.80 12.99
C ASP A 201 -13.22 20.86 12.41
N VAL A 202 -13.39 20.74 11.09
CA VAL A 202 -14.73 20.66 10.45
C VAL A 202 -15.54 19.47 11.00
N VAL A 203 -14.91 18.30 11.17
CA VAL A 203 -15.56 17.06 11.59
C VAL A 203 -15.78 17.01 13.11
N PHE A 204 -14.75 17.31 13.90
CA PHE A 204 -14.78 17.10 15.35
C PHE A 204 -15.11 18.37 16.14
N GLY A 205 -14.53 19.51 15.73
CA GLY A 205 -14.74 20.80 16.39
C GLY A 205 -16.09 21.41 16.06
N GLN A 206 -16.36 21.59 14.76
CA GLN A 206 -17.57 22.23 14.24
C GLN A 206 -18.72 21.24 14.04
N ARG A 207 -18.43 19.95 13.80
CA ARG A 207 -19.41 18.87 13.56
C ARG A 207 -20.35 19.19 12.40
N THR A 208 -19.82 19.77 11.33
CA THR A 208 -20.60 20.16 10.15
C THR A 208 -20.43 19.22 8.96
N ALA A 209 -19.52 18.25 9.05
CA ALA A 209 -19.35 17.15 8.11
C ALA A 209 -18.83 15.91 8.84
N ALA A 210 -18.72 14.79 8.13
CA ALA A 210 -18.17 13.54 8.64
C ALA A 210 -17.13 12.94 7.69
N TYR A 211 -16.21 12.15 8.23
CA TYR A 211 -15.20 11.41 7.47
C TYR A 211 -15.77 10.14 6.84
N SER A 212 -16.73 9.47 7.48
CA SER A 212 -17.35 8.24 6.97
C SER A 212 -18.81 8.41 6.57
N ASP A 213 -19.28 7.56 5.66
CA ASP A 213 -20.68 7.47 5.25
C ASP A 213 -21.61 7.11 6.42
N THR A 214 -21.15 6.23 7.30
CA THR A 214 -21.89 5.82 8.50
C THR A 214 -22.10 6.97 9.47
N ALA A 215 -21.06 7.77 9.75
CA ALA A 215 -21.16 8.95 10.60
C ALA A 215 -21.99 10.06 9.93
N ALA A 216 -21.78 10.30 8.62
CA ALA A 216 -22.59 11.24 7.84
C ALA A 216 -24.08 10.91 7.93
N GLY A 217 -24.46 9.65 7.72
CA GLY A 217 -25.83 9.17 7.85
C GLY A 217 -26.38 9.25 9.28
N ARG A 218 -25.55 8.96 10.29
CA ARG A 218 -25.93 9.02 11.71
C ARG A 218 -26.21 10.44 12.18
N PHE A 219 -25.40 11.42 11.78
CA PHE A 219 -25.49 12.80 12.23
C PHE A 219 -26.26 13.72 11.27
N GLY A 220 -26.61 13.24 10.07
CA GLY A 220 -27.33 14.04 9.07
C GLY A 220 -26.49 15.17 8.50
N VAL A 221 -25.18 14.97 8.41
CA VAL A 221 -24.21 15.93 7.85
C VAL A 221 -23.60 15.37 6.56
N PRO A 222 -23.03 16.20 5.67
CA PRO A 222 -22.35 15.71 4.47
C PRO A 222 -21.20 14.74 4.81
N TRP A 223 -21.04 13.72 3.96
CA TRP A 223 -19.80 12.95 3.91
C TRP A 223 -18.77 13.80 3.16
N LEU A 224 -17.84 14.38 3.91
CA LEU A 224 -16.94 15.44 3.45
C LEU A 224 -16.21 15.03 2.18
N SER A 225 -16.29 15.81 1.10
CA SER A 225 -15.61 15.53 -0.16
C SER A 225 -14.83 16.74 -0.66
N LEU A 226 -13.50 16.63 -0.76
CA LEU A 226 -12.62 17.75 -1.14
C LEU A 226 -12.72 18.16 -2.62
N VAL A 227 -13.37 17.34 -3.45
CA VAL A 227 -13.65 17.66 -4.86
C VAL A 227 -14.98 18.40 -5.04
N THR A 228 -15.82 18.43 -4.00
CA THR A 228 -17.12 19.12 -4.02
C THR A 228 -16.93 20.54 -3.47
N GLU A 229 -17.19 21.56 -4.28
CA GLU A 229 -16.90 22.96 -3.91
C GLU A 229 -17.56 23.39 -2.60
N SER A 230 -18.81 22.99 -2.33
CA SER A 230 -19.52 23.33 -1.08
C SER A 230 -18.79 22.82 0.16
N ASP A 231 -18.21 21.63 0.04
CA ASP A 231 -17.60 20.89 1.12
C ASP A 231 -16.14 21.34 1.31
N ALA A 232 -15.41 21.51 0.21
CA ALA A 232 -14.10 22.17 0.22
C ALA A 232 -14.18 23.58 0.82
N ARG A 233 -15.28 24.31 0.58
CA ARG A 233 -15.50 25.63 1.19
C ARG A 233 -15.69 25.58 2.71
N LEU A 234 -16.13 24.45 3.30
CA LEU A 234 -16.13 24.29 4.77
C LEU A 234 -14.69 24.32 5.28
N VAL A 235 -13.82 23.55 4.64
CA VAL A 235 -12.39 23.42 4.99
C VAL A 235 -11.64 24.74 4.73
N ASP A 236 -11.88 25.42 3.60
CA ASP A 236 -11.31 26.75 3.30
C ASP A 236 -11.64 27.80 4.37
N ARG A 237 -12.87 27.82 4.90
CA ARG A 237 -13.23 28.75 5.98
C ARG A 237 -12.42 28.47 7.24
N THR A 238 -12.21 27.20 7.58
CA THR A 238 -11.36 26.81 8.70
C THR A 238 -9.90 27.21 8.46
N LEU A 239 -9.36 26.97 7.26
CA LEU A 239 -8.01 27.40 6.87
C LEU A 239 -7.84 28.92 7.02
N ARG A 240 -8.82 29.72 6.59
CA ARG A 240 -8.81 31.19 6.74
C ARG A 240 -8.81 31.62 8.20
N GLN A 241 -9.59 30.94 9.04
CA GLN A 241 -9.59 31.20 10.47
C GLN A 241 -8.23 30.85 11.09
N PHE A 242 -7.68 29.67 10.80
CA PHE A 242 -6.38 29.25 11.31
C PHE A 242 -5.25 30.18 10.87
N ALA A 243 -5.28 30.69 9.65
CA ALA A 243 -4.34 31.69 9.17
C ALA A 243 -4.45 33.01 9.95
N SER A 244 -5.67 33.50 10.18
CA SER A 244 -5.92 34.73 10.97
C SER A 244 -5.45 34.60 12.42
N ASP A 245 -5.67 33.43 13.02
CA ASP A 245 -5.41 33.18 14.44
C ASP A 245 -3.99 32.64 14.69
N GLY A 246 -3.23 32.29 13.63
CA GLY A 246 -1.89 31.71 13.73
C GLY A 246 -1.88 30.33 14.39
N VAL A 247 -2.90 29.51 14.14
CA VAL A 247 -3.10 28.24 14.84
C VAL A 247 -2.08 27.20 14.39
N VAL A 248 -1.43 26.57 15.37
CA VAL A 248 -0.60 25.38 15.16
C VAL A 248 -1.22 24.21 15.95
N PRO A 249 -1.40 23.01 15.35
CA PRO A 249 -1.80 21.79 16.04
C PRO A 249 -1.00 21.59 17.34
N PRO A 250 -1.66 21.54 18.51
CA PRO A 250 -0.97 21.46 19.79
C PRO A 250 -0.25 20.12 19.95
N GLY A 251 1.02 20.14 20.33
CA GLY A 251 1.79 18.95 20.72
C GLY A 251 2.22 18.03 19.57
N VAL A 252 1.63 18.17 18.39
CA VAL A 252 1.88 17.30 17.22
C VAL A 252 3.29 17.50 16.67
N PHE A 253 3.80 18.73 16.65
CA PHE A 253 5.07 19.04 15.99
C PHE A 253 6.27 19.07 16.93
N GLU A 254 6.05 18.78 18.22
CA GLU A 254 7.05 18.65 19.27
C GLU A 254 7.46 17.18 19.44
N ILE A 255 8.37 16.71 18.59
CA ILE A 255 8.83 15.32 18.56
C ILE A 255 10.36 15.25 18.54
N ALA A 256 10.93 14.25 19.22
CA ALA A 256 12.39 14.04 19.29
C ALA A 256 13.18 15.29 19.73
N GLY A 257 12.60 16.12 20.61
CA GLY A 257 13.21 17.37 21.07
C GLY A 257 13.28 18.49 20.01
N ARG A 258 12.59 18.33 18.89
CA ARG A 258 12.48 19.30 17.79
C ARG A 258 11.08 19.89 17.75
N THR A 259 10.98 21.13 17.29
CA THR A 259 9.71 21.73 16.86
C THR A 259 9.74 21.83 15.33
N LEU A 260 8.88 21.08 14.65
CA LEU A 260 8.93 20.93 13.19
C LEU A 260 8.23 22.05 12.41
N VAL A 261 7.32 22.78 13.06
CA VAL A 261 6.48 23.82 12.42
C VAL A 261 6.43 25.03 13.32
N SER A 262 6.71 26.21 12.77
CA SER A 262 6.44 27.49 13.44
C SER A 262 5.05 28.04 13.08
N ALA A 263 4.57 29.04 13.82
CA ALA A 263 3.31 29.69 13.51
C ALA A 263 3.33 30.38 12.12
N ASP A 264 4.44 31.00 11.74
CA ASP A 264 4.60 31.63 10.43
C ASP A 264 4.58 30.57 9.30
N ASP A 265 5.23 29.42 9.52
CA ASP A 265 5.18 28.30 8.56
C ASP A 265 3.75 27.77 8.40
N ALA A 266 3.02 27.61 9.51
CA ALA A 266 1.63 27.17 9.49
C ALA A 266 0.74 28.14 8.69
N VAL A 267 0.84 29.45 8.97
CA VAL A 267 0.09 30.50 8.25
C VAL A 267 0.39 30.44 6.75
N ALA A 268 1.65 30.37 6.35
CA ALA A 268 2.04 30.29 4.94
C ALA A 268 1.43 29.07 4.23
N ARG A 269 1.33 27.92 4.92
CA ARG A 269 0.70 26.72 4.38
C ARG A 269 -0.82 26.85 4.26
N TYR A 270 -1.48 27.44 5.26
CA TYR A 270 -2.92 27.73 5.18
C TYR A 270 -3.23 28.67 4.02
N GLU A 271 -2.41 29.71 3.81
CA GLU A 271 -2.56 30.64 2.68
C GLU A 271 -2.34 29.96 1.32
N ALA A 272 -1.37 29.05 1.22
CA ALA A 272 -1.16 28.26 0.00
C ALA A 272 -2.38 27.38 -0.33
N ALA A 273 -2.98 26.73 0.68
CA ALA A 273 -4.18 25.92 0.49
C ALA A 273 -5.42 26.78 0.12
N GLN A 274 -5.55 27.98 0.68
CA GLN A 274 -6.59 28.93 0.29
C GLN A 274 -6.42 29.40 -1.16
N ALA A 275 -5.20 29.75 -1.58
CA ALA A 275 -4.91 30.14 -2.95
C ALA A 275 -5.26 29.01 -3.94
N TRP A 276 -4.95 27.76 -3.59
CA TRP A 276 -5.35 26.59 -4.37
C TRP A 276 -6.87 26.44 -4.49
N PHE A 277 -7.61 26.63 -3.39
CA PHE A 277 -9.07 26.60 -3.41
C PHE A 277 -9.64 27.75 -4.27
N ASP A 278 -9.09 28.95 -4.16
CA ASP A 278 -9.52 30.11 -4.94
C ASP A 278 -9.30 29.91 -6.45
N GLU A 279 -8.27 29.15 -6.85
CA GLU A 279 -8.00 28.80 -8.25
C GLU A 279 -8.87 27.65 -8.77
N THR A 280 -9.04 26.59 -7.98
CA THR A 280 -9.61 25.32 -8.47
C THR A 280 -11.04 25.05 -8.01
N GLY A 281 -11.51 25.73 -6.96
CA GLY A 281 -12.76 25.41 -6.26
C GLY A 281 -12.73 24.08 -5.50
N MET A 282 -11.56 23.43 -5.41
CA MET A 282 -11.36 22.12 -4.78
C MET A 282 -10.22 22.20 -3.77
N LEU A 283 -10.14 21.24 -2.85
CA LEU A 283 -9.01 21.05 -1.93
C LEU A 283 -8.35 19.68 -2.11
N VAL A 284 -8.41 19.14 -3.32
CA VAL A 284 -7.68 17.92 -3.70
C VAL A 284 -6.24 18.30 -3.99
N VAL A 285 -5.37 18.13 -2.99
CA VAL A 285 -3.94 18.40 -3.06
C VAL A 285 -3.19 17.14 -2.68
N SER A 286 -2.22 16.73 -3.50
CA SER A 286 -1.39 15.57 -3.22
C SER A 286 0.03 15.76 -3.77
N ASN A 287 0.78 14.68 -3.92
CA ASN A 287 2.23 14.70 -4.16
C ASN A 287 2.64 14.02 -5.48
N GLY A 288 1.70 13.48 -6.25
CA GLY A 288 1.97 12.67 -7.43
C GLY A 288 2.21 13.48 -8.71
N PRO A 289 2.40 12.78 -9.85
CA PRO A 289 2.84 13.36 -11.12
C PRO A 289 1.74 14.07 -11.91
N PHE A 290 0.49 14.06 -11.43
CA PHE A 290 -0.62 14.78 -12.02
C PHE A 290 -1.42 15.51 -10.95
N VAL A 291 -1.99 16.66 -11.31
CA VAL A 291 -2.92 17.43 -10.47
C VAL A 291 -4.31 17.37 -11.10
N LEU A 292 -5.35 17.33 -10.27
CA LEU A 292 -6.73 17.48 -10.73
C LEU A 292 -7.03 18.97 -10.93
N THR A 293 -7.25 19.40 -12.17
CA THR A 293 -7.49 20.81 -12.51
C THR A 293 -8.94 21.12 -12.78
N ARG A 294 -9.72 20.10 -13.19
CA ARG A 294 -11.15 20.23 -13.38
C ARG A 294 -11.85 18.94 -13.03
N TYR A 295 -12.98 19.06 -12.36
CA TYR A 295 -13.88 17.95 -12.06
C TYR A 295 -15.32 18.40 -12.27
N ASP A 296 -16.05 17.71 -13.14
CA ASP A 296 -17.39 18.08 -13.58
C ASP A 296 -18.29 16.83 -13.50
N PRO A 297 -18.89 16.57 -12.32
CA PRO A 297 -19.75 15.41 -12.11
C PRO A 297 -20.94 15.32 -13.08
N PRO A 298 -21.69 16.40 -13.36
CA PRO A 298 -22.77 16.36 -14.34
C PRO A 298 -22.30 15.99 -15.75
N ALA A 299 -21.11 16.44 -16.16
CA ALA A 299 -20.53 16.10 -17.44
C ALA A 299 -19.79 14.74 -17.46
N GLN A 300 -19.66 14.08 -16.30
CA GLN A 300 -18.83 12.88 -16.13
C GLN A 300 -17.42 13.09 -16.68
N PHE A 301 -16.78 14.16 -16.22
CA PHE A 301 -15.50 14.62 -16.76
C PHE A 301 -14.51 14.98 -15.64
N ALA A 302 -13.26 14.57 -15.81
CA ALA A 302 -12.14 14.96 -14.97
C ALA A 302 -10.95 15.30 -15.88
N GLU A 303 -10.23 16.38 -15.54
CA GLU A 303 -9.02 16.81 -16.24
C GLU A 303 -7.82 16.78 -15.30
N LEU A 304 -6.83 15.99 -15.68
CA LEU A 304 -5.57 15.87 -14.97
C LEU A 304 -4.47 16.52 -15.80
N GLN A 305 -3.71 17.41 -15.17
CA GLN A 305 -2.55 18.04 -15.81
C GLN A 305 -1.26 17.51 -15.21
N ALA A 306 -0.25 17.34 -16.07
CA ALA A 306 1.07 16.88 -15.67
C ALA A 306 1.70 17.85 -14.66
N PHE A 307 1.94 17.39 -13.44
CA PHE A 307 2.71 18.10 -12.44
C PHE A 307 4.20 17.78 -12.62
N ARG A 308 4.99 18.79 -12.96
CA ARG A 308 6.43 18.65 -13.23
C ARG A 308 7.23 19.60 -12.35
N ALA A 309 6.96 19.54 -11.06
CA ALA A 309 7.66 20.34 -10.08
C ALA A 309 9.16 20.02 -10.07
N GLU A 310 9.97 21.05 -9.82
CA GLU A 310 11.40 20.87 -9.57
C GLU A 310 11.60 19.91 -8.38
N GLY A 311 12.57 19.00 -8.52
CA GLY A 311 12.88 18.00 -7.50
C GLY A 311 11.95 16.79 -7.43
N TYR A 312 10.91 16.71 -8.27
CA TYR A 312 10.12 15.47 -8.43
C TYR A 312 11.04 14.32 -8.89
N PRO A 313 11.05 13.15 -8.22
CA PRO A 313 12.11 12.16 -8.35
C PRO A 313 12.04 11.31 -9.62
N PHE A 314 10.90 11.31 -10.32
CA PHE A 314 10.67 10.40 -11.45
C PHE A 314 10.47 11.12 -12.77
N ARG A 315 10.86 10.42 -13.84
CA ARG A 315 10.69 10.82 -15.23
C ARG A 315 9.80 9.81 -15.96
N PRO A 316 9.23 10.20 -17.11
CA PRO A 316 8.49 9.27 -17.95
C PRO A 316 9.35 8.04 -18.30
N GLY A 317 8.85 6.85 -17.95
CA GLY A 317 9.52 5.57 -18.23
C GLY A 317 10.23 4.93 -17.03
N ASP A 318 10.53 5.68 -15.95
CA ASP A 318 11.24 5.13 -14.79
C ASP A 318 10.51 3.94 -14.15
N TRP A 319 9.17 3.94 -14.23
CA TRP A 319 8.29 2.90 -13.69
C TRP A 319 7.63 2.05 -14.79
N SER A 320 8.24 1.98 -15.97
CA SER A 320 7.80 1.13 -17.06
C SER A 320 8.49 -0.24 -17.01
N PHE A 321 7.79 -1.24 -16.49
CA PHE A 321 8.29 -2.62 -16.40
C PHE A 321 8.19 -3.42 -17.71
N GLY A 322 7.54 -2.86 -18.74
CA GLY A 322 7.37 -3.52 -20.02
C GLY A 322 6.31 -4.64 -19.99
N VAL A 323 6.57 -5.72 -20.74
CA VAL A 323 5.68 -6.89 -20.81
C VAL A 323 6.09 -7.86 -19.70
N PRO A 324 5.14 -8.41 -18.91
CA PRO A 324 5.47 -9.39 -17.89
C PRO A 324 6.18 -10.60 -18.51
N PRO A 325 7.32 -11.06 -17.94
CA PRO A 325 7.97 -12.27 -18.40
C PRO A 325 7.05 -13.49 -18.20
N THR A 326 7.29 -14.55 -18.97
CA THR A 326 6.53 -15.79 -18.90
C THR A 326 7.44 -16.97 -18.60
N LEU A 327 6.94 -17.93 -17.84
CA LEU A 327 7.58 -19.23 -17.69
C LEU A 327 7.20 -20.15 -18.85
N SER A 328 8.17 -20.91 -19.35
CA SER A 328 7.92 -22.00 -20.30
C SER A 328 8.37 -23.32 -19.71
N VAL A 329 7.61 -24.39 -19.97
CA VAL A 329 7.91 -25.76 -19.51
C VAL A 329 7.94 -26.67 -20.72
N GLN A 330 9.10 -27.27 -20.96
CA GLN A 330 9.35 -28.18 -22.07
C GLN A 330 9.68 -29.56 -21.51
N ALA A 331 8.85 -30.54 -21.86
CA ALA A 331 9.04 -31.93 -21.50
C ALA A 331 8.25 -32.79 -22.49
N ASP A 332 8.78 -33.97 -22.74
CA ASP A 332 8.13 -34.99 -23.57
C ASP A 332 7.48 -36.05 -22.67
N ALA A 333 6.39 -36.64 -23.15
CA ALA A 333 5.76 -37.75 -22.46
C ALA A 333 6.75 -38.93 -22.38
N PRO A 334 7.01 -39.49 -21.18
CA PRO A 334 7.91 -40.63 -21.04
C PRO A 334 7.27 -41.90 -21.59
N LEU A 335 8.11 -42.83 -22.04
CA LEU A 335 7.72 -44.23 -22.12
C LEU A 335 7.70 -44.80 -20.69
N ALA A 336 6.56 -45.31 -20.27
CA ALA A 336 6.38 -45.83 -18.92
C ALA A 336 5.87 -47.27 -18.94
N LEU A 337 6.55 -48.15 -18.22
CA LEU A 337 6.18 -49.55 -18.07
C LEU A 337 5.75 -49.82 -16.63
N LEU A 338 4.81 -50.74 -16.46
CA LEU A 338 4.29 -51.09 -15.15
C LEU A 338 5.40 -51.59 -14.21
N GLY A 339 5.52 -50.95 -13.05
CA GLY A 339 6.52 -51.29 -12.02
C GLY A 339 7.95 -50.82 -12.31
N GLU A 340 8.22 -50.18 -13.45
CA GLU A 340 9.49 -49.49 -13.69
C GLU A 340 9.41 -48.03 -13.24
N PRO A 341 10.50 -47.43 -12.74
CA PRO A 341 10.52 -46.00 -12.41
C PRO A 341 10.31 -45.15 -13.67
N ILE A 342 9.56 -44.05 -13.53
CA ILE A 342 9.42 -43.04 -14.58
C ILE A 342 10.39 -41.91 -14.29
N SER A 343 11.18 -41.52 -15.29
CA SER A 343 12.08 -40.36 -15.22
C SER A 343 11.78 -39.43 -16.39
N VAL A 344 11.43 -38.17 -16.09
CA VAL A 344 11.06 -37.15 -17.08
C VAL A 344 12.02 -35.97 -16.96
N PRO A 345 12.93 -35.76 -17.94
CA PRO A 345 13.66 -34.52 -18.06
C PRO A 345 12.70 -33.38 -18.40
N VAL A 346 12.81 -32.28 -17.65
CA VAL A 346 11.97 -31.09 -17.82
C VAL A 346 12.88 -29.87 -17.90
N ALA A 347 12.78 -29.14 -19.01
CA ALA A 347 13.41 -27.83 -19.15
C ALA A 347 12.40 -26.74 -18.80
N VAL A 348 12.80 -25.81 -17.93
CA VAL A 348 12.02 -24.63 -17.54
C VAL A 348 12.82 -23.39 -17.92
N GLU A 349 12.20 -22.49 -18.67
CA GLU A 349 12.80 -21.18 -19.00
C GLU A 349 12.00 -20.05 -18.35
N GLY A 350 12.70 -19.09 -17.77
CA GLY A 350 12.13 -17.90 -17.16
C GLY A 350 13.17 -17.12 -16.34
N PRO A 351 12.76 -15.98 -15.76
CA PRO A 351 13.62 -15.18 -14.89
C PRO A 351 13.76 -15.80 -13.49
N GLY A 352 14.72 -15.31 -12.71
CA GLY A 352 14.89 -15.66 -11.30
C GLY A 352 15.31 -17.11 -11.03
N ALA A 353 15.14 -17.52 -9.77
CA ALA A 353 15.30 -18.89 -9.33
C ALA A 353 14.07 -19.72 -9.70
N LEU A 354 14.29 -20.73 -10.54
CA LEU A 354 13.23 -21.60 -11.03
C LEU A 354 13.03 -22.79 -10.09
N ALA A 355 11.78 -23.20 -9.92
CA ALA A 355 11.42 -24.45 -9.23
C ALA A 355 10.37 -25.20 -10.03
N LEU A 356 10.36 -26.53 -9.89
CA LEU A 356 9.42 -27.42 -10.56
C LEU A 356 8.74 -28.34 -9.54
N ARG A 357 7.42 -28.43 -9.61
CA ARG A 357 6.61 -29.42 -8.89
C ARG A 357 5.87 -30.29 -9.89
N TYR A 358 5.56 -31.51 -9.48
CA TYR A 358 4.78 -32.43 -10.31
C TYR A 358 3.66 -33.10 -9.53
N ALA A 359 2.62 -33.52 -10.26
CA ALA A 359 1.53 -34.35 -9.76
C ALA A 359 1.11 -35.37 -10.82
N LEU A 360 1.15 -36.66 -10.48
CA LEU A 360 0.60 -37.75 -11.29
C LEU A 360 -0.83 -38.04 -10.82
N VAL A 361 -1.76 -38.06 -11.77
CA VAL A 361 -3.20 -38.16 -11.49
C VAL A 361 -3.82 -39.24 -12.38
N ASP A 362 -4.71 -40.05 -11.80
CA ASP A 362 -5.59 -40.95 -12.55
C ASP A 362 -6.86 -40.18 -13.01
N PRO A 363 -7.04 -39.93 -14.32
CA PRO A 363 -8.22 -39.24 -14.83
C PRO A 363 -9.47 -40.13 -14.90
N ALA A 364 -9.35 -41.45 -14.80
CA ALA A 364 -10.45 -42.40 -14.95
C ALA A 364 -11.16 -42.71 -13.61
N ALA A 365 -10.58 -42.29 -12.48
CA ALA A 365 -11.19 -42.46 -11.16
C ALA A 365 -12.48 -41.63 -11.02
N THR A 366 -13.60 -42.30 -10.70
CA THR A 366 -14.97 -41.74 -10.72
C THR A 366 -15.32 -40.79 -9.58
N ALA A 367 -14.39 -40.48 -8.68
CA ALA A 367 -14.48 -39.39 -7.71
C ALA A 367 -13.14 -38.65 -7.76
N GLU A 368 -13.18 -37.31 -7.77
CA GLU A 368 -12.04 -36.36 -7.74
C GLU A 368 -10.70 -36.98 -8.16
N ALA A 369 -10.30 -36.75 -9.43
CA ALA A 369 -9.10 -37.27 -10.06
C ALA A 369 -7.99 -37.63 -9.04
N THR A 370 -7.79 -38.92 -8.79
CA THR A 370 -7.05 -39.37 -7.61
C THR A 370 -5.58 -39.02 -7.79
N LEU A 371 -5.03 -38.24 -6.85
CA LEU A 371 -3.60 -37.94 -6.79
C LEU A 371 -2.83 -39.22 -6.43
N LEU A 372 -1.98 -39.67 -7.35
CA LEU A 372 -1.20 -40.91 -7.21
C LEU A 372 0.20 -40.64 -6.67
N ALA A 373 0.81 -39.54 -7.11
CA ALA A 373 2.12 -39.09 -6.65
C ALA A 373 2.24 -37.59 -6.84
N SER A 374 3.04 -36.95 -5.99
CA SER A 374 3.46 -35.56 -6.16
C SER A 374 4.80 -35.34 -5.52
N GLY A 375 5.57 -34.39 -6.05
CA GLY A 375 6.88 -34.06 -5.51
C GLY A 375 7.49 -32.84 -6.18
N GLU A 376 8.76 -32.59 -5.84
CA GLU A 376 9.57 -31.57 -6.47
C GLU A 376 10.47 -32.22 -7.53
N GLY A 377 10.68 -31.51 -8.65
CA GLY A 377 11.66 -31.91 -9.65
C GLY A 377 13.08 -31.70 -9.13
N MET A 378 13.96 -32.66 -9.35
CA MET A 378 15.37 -32.56 -8.95
C MET A 378 16.18 -31.83 -10.00
N GLY A 379 16.93 -30.82 -9.60
CA GLY A 379 17.78 -30.05 -10.50
C GLY A 379 17.75 -28.56 -10.18
N ASP A 380 18.46 -27.79 -10.99
CA ASP A 380 18.59 -26.35 -10.85
C ASP A 380 18.77 -25.70 -12.24
N ALA A 381 18.86 -24.36 -12.26
CA ALA A 381 19.17 -23.58 -13.47
C ALA A 381 18.28 -23.91 -14.70
N GLY A 382 17.01 -24.25 -14.46
CA GLY A 382 16.04 -24.55 -15.51
C GLY A 382 16.12 -25.97 -16.08
N ALA A 383 16.96 -26.84 -15.54
CA ALA A 383 17.04 -28.25 -15.92
C ALA A 383 16.65 -29.14 -14.73
N PHE A 384 15.49 -29.79 -14.83
CA PHE A 384 14.94 -30.64 -13.79
C PHE A 384 14.71 -32.07 -14.28
N ILE A 385 14.65 -33.00 -13.34
CA ILE A 385 14.25 -34.38 -13.54
C ILE A 385 13.12 -34.68 -12.57
N VAL A 386 11.96 -35.09 -13.10
CA VAL A 386 10.87 -35.64 -12.31
C VAL A 386 11.05 -37.16 -12.25
N GLU A 387 11.13 -37.70 -11.03
CA GLU A 387 11.21 -39.13 -10.80
C GLU A 387 9.98 -39.64 -10.05
N ILE A 388 9.35 -40.68 -10.59
CA ILE A 388 8.26 -41.41 -9.95
C ILE A 388 8.73 -42.85 -9.75
N GLY A 389 8.80 -43.25 -8.48
CA GLY A 389 9.39 -44.53 -8.08
C GLY A 389 8.56 -45.75 -8.47
N PRO A 390 9.20 -46.94 -8.48
CA PRO A 390 8.53 -48.20 -8.80
C PRO A 390 7.45 -48.58 -7.78
N ASP A 391 7.54 -48.06 -6.55
CA ASP A 391 6.53 -48.20 -5.51
C ASP A 391 5.18 -47.58 -5.89
N VAL A 392 5.19 -46.48 -6.65
CA VAL A 392 3.99 -45.89 -7.23
C VAL A 392 3.60 -46.62 -8.50
N THR A 393 4.53 -46.80 -9.45
CA THR A 393 4.21 -47.32 -10.78
C THR A 393 3.76 -48.78 -10.76
N ALA A 394 4.17 -49.58 -9.77
CA ALA A 394 3.68 -50.96 -9.60
C ALA A 394 2.22 -51.05 -9.14
N THR A 395 1.64 -49.96 -8.64
CA THR A 395 0.23 -49.91 -8.21
C THR A 395 -0.73 -49.47 -9.31
N LEU A 396 -0.19 -49.02 -10.45
CA LEU A 396 -0.97 -48.51 -11.58
C LEU A 396 -1.58 -49.65 -12.39
N PHE A 397 -2.51 -49.30 -13.27
CA PHE A 397 -3.06 -50.20 -14.28
C PHE A 397 -2.68 -49.71 -15.67
N PRO A 398 -2.61 -50.59 -16.69
CA PRO A 398 -2.39 -50.15 -18.05
C PRO A 398 -3.46 -49.14 -18.49
N GLY A 399 -3.03 -47.97 -18.94
CA GLY A 399 -3.91 -46.83 -19.21
C GLY A 399 -3.18 -45.51 -19.33
N ILE A 400 -3.95 -44.42 -19.48
CA ILE A 400 -3.43 -43.06 -19.59
C ILE A 400 -3.58 -42.35 -18.25
N TYR A 401 -2.47 -41.80 -17.76
CA TYR A 401 -2.40 -40.96 -16.58
C TYR A 401 -2.00 -39.54 -16.97
N HIS A 402 -2.36 -38.55 -16.15
CA HIS A 402 -1.95 -37.17 -16.37
C HIS A 402 -0.81 -36.80 -15.42
N LEU A 403 0.34 -36.46 -15.99
CA LEU A 403 1.44 -35.85 -15.25
C LEU A 403 1.37 -34.33 -15.44
N TYR A 404 0.98 -33.62 -14.39
CA TYR A 404 1.04 -32.16 -14.34
C TYR A 404 2.42 -31.72 -13.86
N LEU A 405 3.02 -30.80 -14.59
CA LEU A 405 4.27 -30.13 -14.28
C LEU A 405 3.96 -28.66 -14.02
N LEU A 406 4.29 -28.18 -12.83
CA LEU A 406 4.07 -26.79 -12.42
C LEU A 406 5.42 -26.12 -12.16
N ALA A 407 5.78 -25.17 -13.01
CA ALA A 407 6.96 -24.35 -12.84
C ALA A 407 6.63 -23.03 -12.14
N SER A 408 7.51 -22.59 -11.26
CA SER A 408 7.44 -21.30 -10.56
C SER A 408 8.77 -20.57 -10.59
N SER A 409 8.73 -19.25 -10.38
CA SER A 409 9.88 -18.35 -10.29
C SER A 409 9.66 -17.40 -9.12
N ASP A 410 10.72 -17.03 -8.41
CA ASP A 410 10.70 -15.98 -7.38
C ASP A 410 10.55 -14.56 -7.96
N GLU A 411 10.76 -14.39 -9.26
CA GLU A 411 10.57 -13.13 -9.99
C GLU A 411 9.21 -13.03 -10.70
N LEU A 412 8.32 -14.01 -10.56
CA LEU A 412 6.99 -14.02 -11.20
C LEU A 412 5.89 -14.54 -10.28
N ALA A 413 4.78 -13.80 -10.19
CA ALA A 413 3.60 -14.26 -9.48
C ALA A 413 2.83 -15.40 -10.21
N ARG A 414 3.03 -15.54 -11.52
CA ARG A 414 2.35 -16.55 -12.35
C ARG A 414 3.20 -17.80 -12.46
N VAL A 415 2.57 -18.95 -12.19
CA VAL A 415 3.13 -20.27 -12.50
C VAL A 415 2.86 -20.64 -13.97
N ALA A 416 3.68 -21.53 -14.53
CA ALA A 416 3.39 -22.20 -15.79
C ALA A 416 3.05 -23.67 -15.54
N GLU A 417 1.99 -24.14 -16.18
CA GLU A 417 1.56 -25.54 -16.12
C GLU A 417 1.78 -26.21 -17.47
N ARG A 418 2.29 -27.45 -17.44
CA ARG A 418 2.33 -28.35 -18.57
C ARG A 418 1.79 -29.71 -18.17
N ARG A 419 0.77 -30.19 -18.88
CA ARG A 419 0.28 -31.57 -18.74
C ARG A 419 0.94 -32.48 -19.77
N LEU A 420 1.40 -33.63 -19.33
CA LEU A 420 1.82 -34.74 -20.17
C LEU A 420 0.85 -35.91 -19.97
N ASP A 421 0.47 -36.56 -21.05
CA ASP A 421 -0.33 -37.78 -21.00
C ASP A 421 0.66 -38.95 -20.98
N VAL A 422 0.70 -39.69 -19.86
CA VAL A 422 1.62 -40.79 -19.61
C VAL A 422 0.89 -42.10 -19.85
N GLU A 423 1.25 -42.81 -20.92
CA GLU A 423 0.72 -44.13 -21.23
C GLU A 423 1.53 -45.20 -20.47
N ILE A 424 0.87 -45.91 -19.55
CA ILE A 424 1.46 -47.04 -18.82
C ILE A 424 1.26 -48.30 -19.66
N GLY A 425 2.35 -48.79 -20.24
CA GLY A 425 2.43 -50.08 -20.91
C GLY A 425 2.62 -51.26 -19.93
N VAL A 426 2.44 -52.48 -20.45
CA VAL A 426 2.69 -53.74 -19.72
C VAL A 426 4.15 -54.15 -19.88
#